data_AF-A0A3D5H8M0-F1
#
_entry.id   AF-A0A3D5H8M0-F1
#
_cell.length_a   1.000
_cell.length_b   1.000
_cell.length_c   1.000
_cell.angle_alpha   90.00
_cell.angle_beta   90.00
_cell.angle_gamma   90.00
#
_symmetry.space_group_name_H-M   'P 1'
#
loop_
_entity.id
_entity.type
_entity.pdbx_description
1 polymer ?
#
loop_
_entity_poly.entity_id
_entity_poly.type
_entity_poly.pdbx_seq_one_letter_code
_entity_poly.pdbx_strand_id
1 'polypeptide(L)'
;RGERAYDIFSRLLKERIVFIGMPIDDNIASLTIAQLLFLQSEDPEKDINLYINSPGGSVSAGLAIYDTMQYIKPDVATTCIGLAASMAAVLLAGGAKGKRSGLPNSRIMIHQP
;
A
#
# COMPACT_ATOMS: atom_id res chain seq x y z
N ARG A 1 -31.72 -0.63 -10.44
CA ARG A 1 -30.69 -0.25 -9.45
C ARG A 1 -30.50 -1.44 -8.51
N GLY A 2 -29.73 -2.45 -8.92
CA GLY A 2 -29.46 -3.62 -8.09
C GLY A 2 -28.29 -3.35 -7.16
N GLU A 3 -28.42 -3.74 -5.89
CA GLU A 3 -27.31 -3.74 -4.93
C GLU A 3 -26.21 -4.66 -5.46
N ARG A 4 -25.17 -4.09 -6.09
CA ARG A 4 -23.89 -4.79 -6.17
C ARG A 4 -23.40 -4.83 -4.73
N ALA A 5 -23.53 -5.98 -4.08
CA ALA A 5 -22.85 -6.25 -2.82
C ALA A 5 -21.35 -6.12 -3.09
N TYR A 6 -20.77 -4.98 -2.72
CA TYR A 6 -19.33 -4.79 -2.77
C TYR A 6 -18.74 -5.58 -1.61
N ASP A 7 -17.71 -6.38 -1.87
CA ASP A 7 -16.90 -6.92 -0.81
C ASP A 7 -16.23 -5.76 -0.03
N ILE A 8 -15.81 -6.05 1.19
CA ILE A 8 -15.28 -5.03 2.10
C ILE A 8 -14.07 -4.29 1.52
N PHE A 9 -13.20 -4.96 0.74
CA PHE A 9 -12.03 -4.34 0.12
C PHE A 9 -12.43 -3.42 -1.02
N SER A 10 -13.39 -3.83 -1.87
CA SER A 10 -13.95 -2.94 -2.89
C SER A 10 -14.61 -1.69 -2.27
N ARG A 11 -15.23 -1.82 -1.09
CA ARG A 11 -15.80 -0.68 -0.36
C ARG A 11 -14.70 0.26 0.15
N LEU A 12 -13.61 -0.29 0.71
CA LEU A 12 -12.47 0.49 1.18
C LEU A 12 -11.73 1.19 0.02
N LEU A 13 -11.60 0.53 -1.13
CA LEU A 13 -10.97 1.12 -2.31
C LEU A 13 -11.69 2.38 -2.80
N LYS A 14 -13.03 2.44 -2.68
CA LYS A 14 -13.79 3.68 -2.96
C LYS A 14 -13.42 4.84 -2.06
N GLU A 15 -13.02 4.56 -0.83
CA GLU A 15 -12.50 5.53 0.13
C GLU A 15 -10.98 5.74 -0.04
N ARG A 16 -10.40 5.27 -1.16
CA ARG A 16 -8.97 5.36 -1.52
C ARG A 16 -8.04 4.64 -0.55
N ILE A 17 -8.54 3.54 0.03
CA ILE A 17 -7.77 2.69 0.95
C ILE A 17 -7.29 1.44 0.21
N VAL A 18 -5.98 1.23 0.23
CA VAL A 18 -5.29 0.05 -0.32
C VAL A 18 -4.63 -0.73 0.81
N PHE A 19 -4.69 -2.06 0.77
CA PHE A 19 -4.23 -2.92 1.84
C PHE A 19 -3.17 -3.92 1.38
N ILE A 20 -1.99 -3.91 2.01
CA ILE A 20 -0.96 -4.93 1.86
C ILE A 20 -0.93 -5.76 3.15
N GLY A 21 -1.66 -6.87 3.17
CA GLY A 21 -1.85 -7.73 4.33
C GLY A 21 -1.15 -9.09 4.29
N MET A 22 -0.37 -9.33 3.23
CA MET A 22 0.21 -10.64 2.90
C MET A 22 1.70 -10.49 2.56
N PRO A 23 2.47 -11.59 2.50
CA PRO A 23 3.80 -11.57 1.91
C PRO A 23 3.76 -10.96 0.50
N ILE A 24 4.76 -10.15 0.18
CA ILE A 24 4.82 -9.43 -1.10
C ILE A 24 5.38 -10.37 -2.17
N ASP A 25 4.54 -10.74 -3.13
CA ASP A 25 4.91 -11.46 -4.35
C ASP A 25 4.41 -10.69 -5.59
N ASP A 26 4.64 -11.24 -6.79
CA ASP A 26 4.26 -10.59 -8.04
C ASP A 26 2.74 -10.41 -8.18
N ASN A 27 1.93 -11.27 -7.55
CA ASN A 27 0.47 -11.15 -7.57
C ASN A 27 0.01 -9.97 -6.71
N ILE A 28 0.52 -9.88 -5.47
CA ILE A 28 0.24 -8.77 -4.56
C ILE A 28 0.74 -7.44 -5.14
N ALA A 29 1.92 -7.44 -5.77
CA ALA A 29 2.44 -6.27 -6.45
C ALA A 29 1.53 -5.85 -7.61
N SER A 30 1.17 -6.78 -8.51
CA SER A 30 0.29 -6.48 -9.64
C SER A 30 -1.06 -5.91 -9.20
N LEU A 31 -1.67 -6.48 -8.16
CA LEU A 31 -2.94 -6.00 -7.61
C LEU A 31 -2.80 -4.60 -7.00
N THR A 32 -1.75 -4.37 -6.20
CA THR A 32 -1.49 -3.08 -5.56
C THR A 32 -1.26 -1.99 -6.60
N ILE A 33 -0.42 -2.26 -7.60
CA ILE A 33 -0.12 -1.34 -8.71
C ILE A 33 -1.40 -0.99 -9.48
N ALA A 34 -2.22 -1.99 -9.81
CA ALA A 34 -3.49 -1.75 -10.49
C ALA A 34 -4.43 -0.84 -9.68
N GLN A 35 -4.51 -1.04 -8.36
CA GLN A 35 -5.30 -0.19 -7.47
C GLN A 35 -4.74 1.24 -7.39
N LEU A 36 -3.42 1.42 -7.30
CA LEU A 36 -2.77 2.74 -7.29
C LEU A 36 -3.04 3.52 -8.59
N LEU A 37 -2.87 2.88 -9.75
CA LEU A 37 -3.13 3.50 -11.05
C LEU A 37 -4.62 3.82 -11.24
N PHE A 38 -5.50 2.94 -10.79
CA PHE A 38 -6.94 3.18 -10.80
C PHE A 38 -7.31 4.42 -9.97
N LEU A 39 -6.82 4.50 -8.73
CA LEU A 39 -7.11 5.63 -7.84
C LEU A 39 -6.54 6.95 -8.35
N GLN A 40 -5.37 6.93 -8.99
CA GLN A 40 -4.84 8.09 -9.70
C GLN A 40 -5.77 8.53 -10.84
N SER A 41 -6.29 7.59 -11.63
CA SER A 41 -7.16 7.92 -12.76
C SER A 41 -8.50 8.50 -12.32
N GLU A 42 -9.02 8.08 -11.16
CA GLU A 42 -10.26 8.61 -10.58
C GLU A 42 -10.09 10.03 -10.04
N ASP A 43 -8.99 10.30 -9.33
CA ASP A 43 -8.68 11.62 -8.81
C ASP A 43 -7.17 11.74 -8.52
N PRO A 44 -6.39 12.49 -9.32
CA PRO A 44 -4.95 12.61 -9.16
C PRO A 44 -4.53 13.55 -8.02
N GLU A 45 -5.45 14.35 -7.46
CA GLU A 45 -5.14 15.35 -6.43
C GLU A 45 -5.42 14.84 -5.01
N LYS A 46 -6.16 13.74 -4.87
CA LYS A 46 -6.51 13.18 -3.56
C LYS A 46 -5.52 12.11 -3.13
N ASP A 47 -5.09 12.18 -1.88
CA ASP A 47 -4.25 11.17 -1.23
C ASP A 47 -4.80 9.74 -1.37
N ILE A 48 -3.87 8.78 -1.38
CA ILE A 48 -4.16 7.34 -1.29
C ILE A 48 -3.63 6.83 0.06
N ASN A 49 -4.45 6.08 0.79
CA ASN A 49 -4.09 5.51 2.08
C ASN A 49 -3.66 4.05 1.92
N LEU A 50 -2.36 3.78 2.05
CA LEU A 50 -1.77 2.45 1.99
C LEU A 50 -1.56 1.89 3.40
N TYR A 51 -2.35 0.90 3.78
CA TYR A 51 -2.21 0.18 5.04
C TYR A 51 -1.35 -1.06 4.87
N ILE A 52 -0.36 -1.23 5.74
CA ILE A 52 0.69 -2.26 5.62
C ILE A 52 0.70 -3.12 6.87
N ASN A 53 0.48 -4.42 6.67
CA ASN A 53 0.70 -5.50 7.62
C ASN A 53 1.35 -6.69 6.90
N SER A 54 2.67 -6.66 6.72
CA SER A 54 3.38 -7.64 5.92
C SER A 54 4.76 -7.97 6.48
N PRO A 55 5.17 -9.25 6.44
CA PRO A 55 6.53 -9.67 6.78
C PRO A 55 7.57 -9.29 5.69
N GLY A 56 7.15 -8.64 4.60
CA GLY A 56 7.98 -8.39 3.42
C GLY A 56 7.78 -9.47 2.37
N GLY A 57 8.78 -9.66 1.49
CA GLY A 57 8.69 -10.63 0.39
C GLY A 57 9.71 -10.34 -0.70
N SER A 58 9.33 -10.61 -1.95
CA SER A 58 10.17 -10.39 -3.13
C SER A 58 10.61 -8.93 -3.25
N VAL A 59 11.92 -8.72 -3.39
CA VAL A 59 12.52 -7.39 -3.55
C VAL A 59 12.05 -6.73 -4.85
N SER A 60 12.05 -7.46 -5.97
CA SER A 60 11.62 -6.91 -7.26
C SER A 60 10.13 -6.54 -7.24
N ALA A 61 9.28 -7.39 -6.65
CA ALA A 61 7.86 -7.12 -6.51
C ALA A 61 7.60 -5.89 -5.64
N GLY A 62 8.31 -5.77 -4.51
CA GLY A 62 8.24 -4.60 -3.65
C GLY A 62 8.74 -3.32 -4.32
N LEU A 63 9.81 -3.39 -5.11
CA LEU A 63 10.33 -2.24 -5.87
C LEU A 63 9.34 -1.78 -6.95
N ALA A 64 8.63 -2.70 -7.60
CA ALA A 64 7.59 -2.33 -8.56
C ALA A 64 6.45 -1.53 -7.91
N ILE A 65 6.04 -1.91 -6.70
CA ILE A 65 5.07 -1.13 -5.90
C ILE A 65 5.66 0.23 -5.54
N TYR A 66 6.89 0.25 -5.02
CA TYR A 66 7.57 1.48 -4.60
C TYR A 66 7.68 2.48 -5.75
N ASP A 67 8.19 2.07 -6.92
CA ASP A 67 8.33 2.95 -8.07
C ASP A 67 6.97 3.47 -8.55
N THR A 68 5.91 2.66 -8.46
CA THR A 68 4.55 3.10 -8.76
C THR A 68 4.07 4.17 -7.78
N MET A 69 4.33 4.02 -6.47
CA MET A 69 4.02 5.05 -5.48
C MET A 69 4.72 6.38 -5.78
N GLN A 70 5.95 6.34 -6.32
CA GLN A 70 6.68 7.54 -6.71
C GLN A 70 6.23 8.12 -8.07
N TYR A 71 5.73 7.27 -8.95
CA TYR A 71 5.32 7.64 -10.30
C TYR A 71 3.97 8.37 -10.33
N ILE A 72 3.03 7.93 -9.49
CA ILE A 72 1.69 8.50 -9.48
C ILE A 72 1.67 9.90 -8.87
N LYS A 73 0.73 10.74 -9.30
CA LYS A 73 0.53 12.11 -8.80
C LYS A 73 0.00 12.18 -7.36
N PRO A 74 -0.97 11.34 -6.93
CA PRO A 74 -1.44 11.35 -5.56
C PRO A 74 -0.32 11.09 -4.55
N ASP A 75 -0.33 11.82 -3.45
CA ASP A 75 0.46 11.44 -2.29
C ASP A 75 -0.01 10.08 -1.75
N VAL A 76 0.93 9.15 -1.58
CA VAL A 76 0.67 7.86 -0.93
C VAL A 76 0.98 7.97 0.56
N ALA A 77 -0.06 8.08 1.39
CA ALA A 77 0.06 8.02 2.84
C ALA A 77 0.20 6.56 3.29
N THR A 78 1.22 6.24 4.10
CA THR A 78 1.48 4.87 4.55
C THR A 78 1.22 4.72 6.04
N THR A 79 0.54 3.64 6.42
CA THR A 79 0.27 3.32 7.83
C THR A 79 0.60 1.87 8.14
N CYS A 80 1.55 1.65 9.04
CA CYS A 80 1.84 0.31 9.53
C CYS A 80 0.82 -0.12 10.59
N ILE A 81 0.15 -1.25 10.36
CA ILE A 81 -0.77 -1.86 11.30
C ILE A 81 -0.29 -3.29 11.63
N GLY A 82 0.39 -3.46 12.77
CA GLY A 82 0.96 -4.76 13.13
C GLY A 82 2.43 -4.88 12.71
N LEU A 83 2.72 -5.34 11.50
CA LEU A 83 4.10 -5.58 11.06
C LEU A 83 4.42 -4.90 9.72
N ALA A 84 5.56 -4.23 9.64
CA ALA A 84 6.21 -3.87 8.39
C ALA A 84 7.67 -4.31 8.45
N ALA A 85 7.98 -5.49 7.89
CA ALA A 85 9.32 -6.05 7.85
C ALA A 85 9.90 -6.11 6.44
N SER A 86 11.22 -6.02 6.31
CA SER A 86 11.94 -6.15 5.04
C SER A 86 11.35 -5.20 3.97
N MET A 87 10.95 -5.70 2.80
CA MET A 87 10.34 -4.87 1.75
C MET A 87 9.09 -4.11 2.20
N ALA A 88 8.32 -4.63 3.16
CA ALA A 88 7.18 -3.88 3.70
C ALA A 88 7.62 -2.66 4.51
N ALA A 89 8.79 -2.72 5.18
CA ALA A 89 9.39 -1.57 5.85
C ALA A 89 9.87 -0.51 4.83
N VAL A 90 10.39 -0.95 3.68
CA VAL A 90 10.75 -0.05 2.57
C VAL A 90 9.52 0.66 2.02
N LEU A 91 8.43 -0.07 1.75
CA LEU A 91 7.16 0.52 1.31
C LEU A 91 6.58 1.49 2.34
N LEU A 92 6.62 1.13 3.63
CA LEU A 92 6.20 2.03 4.70
C LEU A 92 7.02 3.32 4.68
N ALA A 93 8.35 3.23 4.54
CA ALA A 93 9.23 4.39 4.50
C ALA A 93 9.08 5.21 3.21
N GLY A 94 8.62 4.59 2.11
CA GLY A 94 8.39 5.20 0.80
C GLY A 94 7.13 6.05 0.69
N GLY A 95 6.27 6.07 1.71
CA GLY A 95 5.12 6.98 1.73
C GLY A 95 5.53 8.46 1.66
N ALA A 96 4.60 9.31 1.23
CA ALA A 96 4.79 10.73 1.09
C ALA A 96 5.33 11.39 2.38
N LYS A 97 6.22 12.37 2.24
CA LYS A 97 6.90 13.01 3.37
C LYS A 97 5.87 13.64 4.32
N GLY A 98 5.94 13.28 5.60
CA GLY A 98 5.00 13.75 6.63
C GLY A 98 3.68 12.95 6.72
N LYS A 99 3.45 11.99 5.81
CA LYS A 99 2.25 11.15 5.75
C LYS A 99 2.56 9.66 5.99
N ARG A 100 3.57 9.39 6.83
CA ARG A 100 4.00 8.03 7.20
C ARG A 100 3.74 7.84 8.68
N SER A 101 3.01 6.80 9.05
CA SER A 101 2.63 6.54 10.44
C SER A 101 2.64 5.06 10.78
N GLY A 102 2.59 4.75 12.07
CA GLY A 102 2.39 3.40 12.58
C GLY A 102 1.51 3.46 13.82
N LEU A 103 0.70 2.42 14.01
CA LEU A 103 -0.07 2.28 15.25
C LEU A 103 0.88 2.02 16.44
N PRO A 104 0.44 2.29 17.69
CA PRO A 104 1.32 2.26 18.87
C PRO A 104 2.06 0.95 19.12
N ASN A 105 1.49 -0.17 18.68
CA ASN A 105 2.06 -1.52 18.87
C ASN A 105 2.68 -2.10 17.60
N SER A 106 2.79 -1.31 16.53
CA SER A 106 3.35 -1.76 15.27
C SER A 106 4.86 -2.03 15.40
N ARG A 107 5.32 -3.07 14.72
CA ARG A 107 6.74 -3.44 14.64
C ARG A 107 7.26 -3.15 13.25
N ILE A 108 8.36 -2.41 13.20
CA ILE A 108 9.07 -2.09 11.97
C ILE A 108 10.42 -2.79 12.04
N MET A 109 10.75 -3.58 11.03
CA MET A 109 11.97 -4.38 11.02
C MET A 109 12.69 -4.19 9.68
N ILE A 110 13.89 -3.63 9.75
CA ILE A 110 14.83 -3.56 8.62
C ILE A 110 15.96 -4.55 8.89
N HIS A 111 16.27 -5.36 7.89
CA HIS A 111 17.41 -6.27 7.92
C HIS A 111 17.88 -6.54 6.50
N GLN A 112 19.17 -6.83 6.35
CA GLN A 112 19.68 -7.40 5.11
C GLN A 112 19.30 -8.89 5.05
N PRO A 113 19.11 -9.46 3.84
CA PRO A 113 18.95 -10.90 3.66
C PRO A 113 20.12 -11.69 4.26
#